data_AF-A0AAV7NQ81-F1
#
_entry.id   AF-A0AAV7NQ81-F1
#
_cell.length_a   1.000
_cell.length_b   1.000
_cell.length_c   1.000
_cell.angle_alpha   90.00
_cell.angle_beta   90.00
_cell.angle_gamma   90.00
#
_symmetry.space_group_name_H-M   'P 1'
#
loop_
_entity.id
_entity.type
_entity.pdbx_description
1 polymer ?
#
loop_
_entity_poly.entity_id
_entity_poly.type
_entity_poly.pdbx_seq_one_letter_code
_entity_poly.pdbx_strand_id
1 'polypeptide(L)'
;MSSEPAPTAPLTQTYMDNSLKELRAKIGSLKTEFKFCIHVVKIDIGDLGERINDMEQTLDAQTDDLEALSCRVVTLEEQQLDIHLKQEVLESNDRRNNIHIWGVPEGVEGPDIMPFVADLLQAIRRDPDTPTPMLD
;
A
#
# COMPACT_ATOMS: atom_id res chain seq x y z
N MET A 1 -52.82 93.35 -17.94
CA MET A 1 -51.88 92.74 -16.98
C MET A 1 -51.71 91.29 -17.39
N SER A 2 -50.71 91.04 -18.23
CA SER A 2 -50.32 89.69 -18.63
C SER A 2 -49.65 89.02 -17.42
N SER A 3 -50.19 87.88 -16.99
CA SER A 3 -49.49 87.00 -16.08
C SER A 3 -49.14 85.73 -16.83
N GLU A 4 -47.85 85.61 -17.10
CA GLU A 4 -47.13 84.54 -17.77
C GLU A 4 -47.26 83.20 -17.01
N PRO A 5 -47.53 82.07 -17.67
CA PRO A 5 -47.51 80.77 -17.01
C PRO A 5 -46.08 80.20 -16.95
N ALA A 6 -45.71 79.68 -15.77
CA ALA A 6 -44.38 79.22 -15.40
C ALA A 6 -43.86 77.99 -16.19
N PRO A 7 -42.53 77.91 -16.48
CA PRO A 7 -41.92 76.78 -17.18
C PRO A 7 -41.42 75.71 -16.17
N THR A 8 -42.33 75.02 -15.48
CA THR A 8 -41.94 74.02 -14.45
C THR A 8 -42.05 72.56 -14.91
N ALA A 9 -42.78 72.27 -15.98
CA ALA A 9 -42.94 70.91 -16.52
C ALA A 9 -41.70 70.27 -17.20
N PRO A 10 -40.78 71.01 -17.87
CA PRO A 10 -39.72 70.36 -18.65
C PRO A 10 -38.63 69.73 -17.77
N LEU A 11 -38.37 70.28 -16.58
CA LEU A 11 -37.27 69.83 -15.70
C LEU A 11 -37.54 68.47 -15.06
N THR A 12 -38.78 68.20 -14.64
CA THR A 12 -39.19 66.92 -14.03
C THR A 12 -39.20 65.79 -15.05
N GLN A 13 -39.62 66.04 -16.28
CA GLN A 13 -39.58 65.06 -17.37
C GLN A 13 -38.13 64.65 -17.69
N THR A 14 -37.23 65.64 -17.84
CA THR A 14 -35.80 65.36 -18.08
C THR A 14 -35.13 64.60 -16.94
N TYR A 15 -35.51 64.86 -15.68
CA TYR A 15 -34.95 64.15 -14.52
C TYR A 15 -35.37 62.67 -14.50
N MET A 16 -36.65 62.40 -14.79
CA MET A 16 -37.18 61.04 -14.92
C MET A 16 -36.52 60.29 -16.07
N ASP A 17 -36.34 60.93 -17.23
CA ASP A 17 -35.68 60.32 -18.39
C ASP A 17 -34.21 59.98 -18.13
N ASN A 18 -33.49 60.86 -17.42
CA ASN A 18 -32.12 60.61 -17.02
C ASN A 18 -32.02 59.44 -16.02
N SER A 19 -32.93 59.38 -15.05
CA SER A 19 -32.99 58.28 -14.07
C SER A 19 -33.28 56.93 -14.73
N LEU A 20 -34.20 56.91 -15.72
CA LEU A 20 -34.50 55.71 -16.51
C LEU A 20 -33.32 55.26 -17.37
N LYS A 21 -32.58 56.22 -17.97
CA LYS A 21 -31.33 55.91 -18.70
C LYS A 21 -30.28 55.30 -17.79
N GLU A 22 -30.09 55.85 -16.60
CA GLU A 22 -29.12 55.34 -15.62
C GLU A 22 -29.48 53.94 -15.13
N LEU A 23 -30.75 53.69 -14.80
CA LEU A 23 -31.24 52.35 -14.44
C LEU A 23 -31.03 51.34 -15.58
N ARG A 24 -31.34 51.73 -16.82
CA ARG A 24 -31.11 50.86 -17.99
C ARG A 24 -29.63 50.55 -18.19
N ALA A 25 -28.74 51.51 -17.93
CA ALA A 25 -27.30 51.30 -17.98
C ALA A 25 -26.83 50.33 -16.87
N LYS A 26 -27.30 50.51 -15.62
CA LYS A 26 -26.98 49.60 -14.50
C LYS A 26 -27.47 48.18 -14.75
N ILE A 27 -28.68 48.00 -15.30
CA ILE A 27 -29.21 46.69 -15.70
C ILE A 27 -28.34 46.08 -16.80
N GLY A 28 -27.88 46.89 -17.77
CA GLY A 28 -26.96 46.45 -18.82
C GLY A 28 -25.62 45.97 -18.26
N SER A 29 -25.03 46.72 -17.33
CA SER A 29 -23.78 46.35 -16.63
C SER A 29 -23.96 45.04 -15.87
N LEU A 30 -24.99 44.95 -15.02
CA LEU A 30 -25.27 43.77 -14.20
C LEU A 30 -25.48 42.52 -15.06
N LYS A 31 -26.21 42.65 -16.18
CA LYS A 31 -26.39 41.54 -17.13
C LYS A 31 -25.07 41.07 -17.72
N THR A 32 -24.14 41.99 -17.97
CA THR A 32 -22.83 41.67 -18.57
C THR A 32 -21.94 41.00 -17.54
N GLU A 33 -21.88 41.52 -16.32
CA GLU A 33 -21.18 40.93 -15.18
C GLU A 33 -21.73 39.53 -14.86
N PHE A 34 -23.05 39.34 -14.86
CA PHE A 34 -23.66 38.05 -14.60
C PHE A 34 -23.33 37.02 -15.69
N LYS A 35 -23.35 37.43 -16.96
CA LYS A 35 -22.91 36.56 -18.07
C LYS A 35 -21.44 36.17 -17.94
N PHE A 36 -20.59 37.13 -17.56
CA PHE A 36 -19.18 36.86 -17.33
C PHE A 36 -18.97 35.88 -16.17
N CYS A 37 -19.64 36.09 -15.04
CA CYS A 37 -19.56 35.20 -13.88
C CYS A 37 -20.03 33.78 -14.22
N ILE A 38 -21.15 33.62 -14.94
CA ILE A 38 -21.59 32.30 -15.44
C ILE A 38 -20.54 31.66 -16.34
N HIS A 39 -19.90 32.45 -17.20
CA HIS A 39 -18.89 31.92 -18.11
C HIS A 39 -17.67 31.40 -17.35
N VAL A 40 -17.19 32.15 -16.36
CA VAL A 40 -16.08 31.72 -15.47
C VAL A 40 -16.46 30.45 -14.73
N VAL A 41 -17.63 30.41 -14.08
CA VAL A 41 -18.10 29.21 -13.36
C VAL A 41 -18.20 27.98 -14.27
N LYS A 42 -18.60 28.16 -15.53
CA LYS A 42 -18.63 27.05 -16.51
C LYS A 42 -17.24 26.52 -16.85
N ILE A 43 -16.25 27.40 -16.95
CA ILE A 43 -14.86 27.01 -17.18
C ILE A 43 -14.35 26.24 -15.96
N ASP A 44 -14.51 26.80 -14.75
CA ASP A 44 -14.05 26.18 -13.52
C ASP A 44 -14.66 24.78 -13.29
N ILE A 45 -15.95 24.60 -13.64
CA ILE A 45 -16.61 23.29 -13.57
C ILE A 45 -16.02 22.32 -14.61
N GLY A 46 -15.68 22.79 -15.80
CA GLY A 46 -15.04 21.99 -16.84
C GLY A 46 -13.66 21.50 -16.39
N ASP A 47 -12.82 22.43 -15.91
CA ASP A 47 -11.47 22.14 -15.42
C ASP A 47 -11.50 21.19 -14.22
N LEU A 48 -12.48 21.36 -13.31
CA LEU A 48 -12.67 20.44 -12.19
C LEU A 48 -13.09 19.05 -12.67
N GLY A 49 -13.94 18.96 -13.70
CA GLY A 49 -14.35 17.70 -14.29
C GLY A 49 -13.17 16.94 -14.92
N GLU A 50 -12.30 17.64 -15.64
CA GLU A 50 -11.08 17.05 -16.21
C GLU A 50 -10.14 16.54 -15.12
N ARG A 51 -9.89 17.35 -14.08
CA ARG A 51 -9.06 16.94 -12.94
C ARG A 51 -9.61 15.74 -12.19
N ILE A 52 -10.93 15.65 -12.03
CA ILE A 52 -11.57 14.49 -11.40
C ILE A 52 -11.35 13.25 -12.26
N ASN A 53 -11.56 13.34 -13.58
CA ASN A 53 -11.36 12.22 -14.49
C ASN A 53 -9.90 11.72 -14.50
N ASP A 54 -8.92 12.64 -14.48
CA ASP A 54 -7.50 12.28 -14.38
C ASP A 54 -7.17 11.60 -13.04
N MET A 55 -7.78 12.09 -11.95
CA MET A 55 -7.63 11.48 -10.62
C MET A 55 -8.26 10.09 -10.56
N GLU A 56 -9.45 9.90 -11.11
CA GLU A 56 -10.13 8.60 -11.19
C GLU A 56 -9.27 7.60 -11.97
N GLN A 57 -8.77 7.99 -13.15
CA GLN A 57 -7.89 7.13 -13.95
C GLN A 57 -6.58 6.77 -13.22
N THR A 58 -6.00 7.72 -12.49
CA THR A 58 -4.79 7.47 -11.70
C THR A 58 -5.07 6.52 -10.54
N LEU A 59 -6.21 6.67 -9.86
CA LEU A 59 -6.63 5.79 -8.76
C LEU A 59 -6.90 4.38 -9.24
N ASP A 60 -7.53 4.20 -10.41
CA ASP A 60 -7.75 2.89 -11.01
C ASP A 60 -6.42 2.19 -11.27
N ALA A 61 -5.46 2.87 -11.93
CA ALA A 61 -4.14 2.31 -12.19
C ALA A 61 -3.39 1.96 -10.90
N GLN A 62 -3.48 2.81 -9.87
CA GLN A 62 -2.86 2.52 -8.56
C GLN A 62 -3.52 1.34 -7.85
N THR A 63 -4.83 1.16 -8.02
CA THR A 63 -5.58 0.04 -7.45
C THR A 63 -5.15 -1.27 -8.10
N ASP A 64 -5.01 -1.29 -9.43
CA ASP A 64 -4.51 -2.44 -10.19
C ASP A 64 -3.07 -2.82 -9.76
N ASP A 65 -2.20 -1.82 -9.61
CA ASP A 65 -0.82 -2.03 -9.15
C ASP A 65 -0.76 -2.59 -7.72
N LEU A 66 -1.62 -2.10 -6.81
CA LEU A 66 -1.72 -2.60 -5.45
C LEU A 66 -2.23 -4.05 -5.41
N GLU A 67 -3.20 -4.40 -6.24
CA GLU A 67 -3.69 -5.78 -6.36
C GLU A 67 -2.59 -6.70 -6.87
N ALA A 68 -1.89 -6.30 -7.94
CA ALA A 68 -0.78 -7.06 -8.48
C ALA A 68 0.36 -7.25 -7.46
N LEU A 69 0.68 -6.21 -6.69
CA LEU A 69 1.69 -6.28 -5.64
C LEU A 69 1.25 -7.22 -4.50
N SER A 70 -0.01 -7.14 -4.09
CA SER A 70 -0.60 -8.02 -3.07
C SER A 70 -0.50 -9.50 -3.49
N CYS A 71 -0.89 -9.82 -4.73
CA CYS A 71 -0.76 -11.17 -5.27
C CYS A 71 0.70 -11.66 -5.29
N ARG A 72 1.64 -10.78 -5.63
CA ARG A 72 3.08 -11.12 -5.61
C ARG A 72 3.58 -11.39 -4.20
N VAL A 73 3.15 -10.61 -3.21
CA VAL A 73 3.53 -10.83 -1.81
C VAL A 73 3.04 -12.19 -1.34
N VAL A 74 1.76 -12.51 -1.54
CA VAL A 74 1.20 -13.83 -1.17
C VAL A 74 1.97 -14.97 -1.85
N THR A 75 2.26 -14.84 -3.15
CA THR A 75 3.03 -15.85 -3.89
C THR A 75 4.44 -16.04 -3.31
N LEU A 76 5.11 -14.94 -2.94
CA LEU A 76 6.45 -15.00 -2.36
C LEU A 76 6.43 -15.61 -0.95
N GLU A 77 5.42 -15.32 -0.15
CA GLU A 77 5.22 -15.92 1.17
C GLU A 77 5.00 -17.43 1.07
N GLU A 78 4.19 -17.88 0.12
CA GLU A 78 3.98 -19.31 -0.15
C GLU A 78 5.26 -20.00 -0.60
N GLN A 79 6.01 -19.40 -1.52
CA GLN A 79 7.31 -19.94 -1.97
C GLN A 79 8.33 -20.00 -0.84
N GLN A 80 8.37 -18.99 0.01
CA GLN A 80 9.25 -18.97 1.17
C GLN A 80 8.91 -20.13 2.13
N LEU A 81 7.62 -20.35 2.40
CA LEU A 81 7.18 -21.45 3.26
C LEU A 81 7.54 -22.81 2.66
N ASP A 82 7.33 -23.02 1.36
CA ASP A 82 7.71 -24.26 0.67
C ASP A 82 9.22 -24.54 0.77
N ILE A 83 10.05 -23.50 0.54
CA ILE A 83 11.50 -23.62 0.67
C ILE A 83 11.90 -23.98 2.11
N HIS A 84 11.29 -23.34 3.11
CA HIS A 84 11.58 -23.66 4.51
C HIS A 84 11.24 -25.11 4.86
N LEU A 85 10.06 -25.59 4.46
CA LEU A 85 9.67 -26.99 4.67
C LEU A 85 10.62 -27.95 3.98
N LYS A 86 11.02 -27.64 2.74
CA LYS A 86 11.98 -28.45 2.00
C LYS A 86 13.34 -28.49 2.68
N GLN A 87 13.83 -27.37 3.21
CA GLN A 87 15.07 -27.31 3.98
C GLN A 87 14.99 -28.16 5.24
N GLU A 88 13.89 -28.08 5.99
CA GLU A 88 13.69 -28.87 7.21
C GLU A 88 13.73 -30.38 6.91
N VAL A 89 13.05 -30.81 5.83
CA VAL A 89 13.07 -32.21 5.39
C VAL A 89 14.48 -32.65 4.97
N LEU A 90 15.21 -31.81 4.24
CA LEU A 90 16.58 -32.11 3.81
C LEU A 90 17.53 -32.21 5.01
N GLU A 91 17.46 -31.27 5.94
CA GLU A 91 18.26 -31.28 7.16
C GLU A 91 17.92 -32.47 8.06
N SER A 92 16.64 -32.79 8.21
CA SER A 92 16.19 -33.97 8.94
C SER A 92 16.72 -35.25 8.31
N ASN A 93 16.65 -35.38 6.98
CA ASN A 93 17.20 -36.54 6.26
C ASN A 93 18.71 -36.67 6.39
N ASP A 94 19.44 -35.55 6.34
CA ASP A 94 20.90 -35.52 6.49
C ASP A 94 21.32 -35.92 7.91
N ARG A 95 20.60 -35.40 8.93
CA ARG A 95 20.88 -35.70 10.34
C ARG A 95 20.32 -37.03 10.82
N ARG A 96 19.37 -37.65 10.11
CA ARG A 96 18.66 -38.87 10.57
C ARG A 96 19.60 -40.02 10.93
N ASN A 97 20.74 -40.13 10.23
CA ASN A 97 21.71 -41.19 10.48
C ASN A 97 22.89 -40.75 11.35
N ASN A 98 22.89 -39.50 11.83
CA ASN A 98 23.96 -38.96 12.66
C ASN A 98 23.62 -39.18 14.14
N ILE A 99 24.51 -39.86 14.85
CA ILE A 99 24.38 -40.09 16.30
C ILE A 99 25.32 -39.13 17.02
N HIS A 100 24.79 -38.38 17.98
CA HIS A 100 25.59 -37.49 18.85
C HIS A 100 25.85 -38.19 20.17
N ILE A 101 27.12 -38.47 20.46
CA ILE A 101 27.56 -39.10 21.71
C ILE A 101 28.12 -38.00 22.62
N TRP A 102 27.50 -37.80 23.78
CA TRP A 102 27.90 -36.78 24.76
C TRP A 102 28.59 -37.43 25.96
N GLY A 103 29.57 -36.72 26.54
CA GLY A 103 30.24 -37.16 27.77
C GLY A 103 31.46 -38.07 27.56
N VAL A 104 32.00 -38.14 26.34
CA VAL A 104 33.27 -38.81 26.05
C VAL A 104 34.43 -37.88 26.46
N PRO A 105 35.34 -38.29 27.35
CA PRO A 105 36.52 -37.50 27.70
C PRO A 105 37.46 -37.34 26.50
N GLU A 106 38.05 -36.16 26.32
CA GLU A 106 38.94 -35.89 25.19
C GLU A 106 40.19 -36.78 25.20
N GLY A 107 40.56 -37.33 24.04
CA GLY A 107 41.81 -38.10 23.85
C GLY A 107 41.72 -39.60 24.17
N VAL A 108 40.57 -40.11 24.63
CA VAL A 108 40.36 -41.56 24.87
C VAL A 108 40.19 -42.38 23.59
N GLU A 109 39.93 -41.68 22.48
CA GLU A 109 39.63 -42.26 21.16
C GLU A 109 40.87 -42.85 20.48
N GLY A 110 42.07 -42.39 20.87
CA GLY A 110 43.31 -42.76 20.21
C GLY A 110 43.41 -42.23 18.77
N PRO A 111 44.26 -42.84 17.93
CA PRO A 111 44.51 -42.37 16.55
C PRO A 111 43.44 -42.79 15.53
N ASP A 112 42.54 -43.73 15.85
CA ASP A 112 41.47 -44.20 14.98
C ASP A 112 40.15 -44.34 15.77
N ILE A 113 39.12 -43.60 15.35
CA ILE A 113 37.83 -43.49 16.03
C ILE A 113 36.92 -44.71 15.81
N MET A 114 37.09 -45.43 14.69
CA MET A 114 36.23 -46.56 14.34
C MET A 114 36.29 -47.73 15.34
N PRO A 115 37.48 -48.21 15.78
CA PRO A 115 37.56 -49.23 16.81
C PRO A 115 37.01 -48.74 18.16
N PHE A 116 37.28 -47.47 18.53
CA PHE A 116 36.75 -46.89 19.76
C PHE A 116 35.21 -46.88 19.79
N VAL A 117 34.56 -46.46 18.70
CA VAL A 117 33.10 -46.48 18.60
C VAL A 117 32.55 -47.90 18.61
N ALA A 118 33.23 -48.87 17.98
CA ALA A 118 32.82 -50.27 18.00
C ALA A 118 32.84 -50.86 19.42
N ASP A 119 33.91 -50.62 20.17
CA ASP A 119 34.06 -51.06 21.56
C ASP A 119 33.04 -50.37 22.48
N LEU A 120 32.82 -49.06 22.29
CA LEU A 120 31.82 -48.29 23.02
C LEU A 120 30.40 -48.83 22.78
N LEU A 121 30.03 -49.08 21.53
CA LEU A 121 28.73 -49.64 21.18
C LEU A 121 28.57 -51.07 21.71
N GLN A 122 29.63 -51.87 21.72
CA GLN A 122 29.62 -53.21 22.30
C GLN A 122 29.46 -53.18 23.82
N ALA A 123 30.10 -52.22 24.50
CA ALA A 123 29.95 -52.00 25.94
C ALA A 123 28.52 -51.54 26.29
N ILE A 124 27.91 -50.66 25.49
CA ILE A 124 26.52 -50.20 25.67
C ILE A 124 25.50 -51.33 25.39
N ARG A 125 25.74 -52.13 24.35
CA ARG A 125 24.85 -53.23 23.93
C ARG A 125 24.92 -54.43 24.87
N ARG A 126 25.96 -54.56 25.69
CA ARG A 126 26.11 -55.71 26.59
C ARG A 126 24.99 -55.70 27.63
N ASP A 127 23.98 -56.55 27.42
CA ASP A 127 22.96 -56.85 28.43
C ASP A 127 23.66 -57.36 29.71
N PRO A 128 23.17 -56.96 30.91
CA PRO A 128 23.76 -57.33 32.19
C PRO A 128 23.86 -58.84 32.44
N ASP A 129 23.19 -59.68 31.62
CA ASP A 129 23.13 -61.14 31.76
C ASP A 129 24.01 -61.93 30.78
N THR A 130 24.92 -61.30 30.02
CA THR A 130 25.89 -62.07 29.23
C THR A 130 27.06 -62.54 30.10
N PRO A 131 27.17 -63.85 30.41
CA PRO A 131 28.18 -64.34 31.33
C PRO A 131 29.55 -64.11 30.70
N THR A 132 30.41 -63.42 31.45
CA THR A 132 31.83 -63.30 31.10
C THR A 132 32.40 -64.71 30.98
N PRO A 133 33.05 -65.09 29.86
CA PRO A 133 33.74 -66.37 29.80
C PRO A 133 34.85 -66.33 30.86
N MET A 134 34.75 -67.24 31.83
CA MET A 134 35.83 -67.54 32.77
C MET A 134 36.99 -68.05 31.93
N LEU A 135 38.06 -67.26 31.87
CA LEU A 135 39.36 -67.72 31.38
C LEU A 135 39.95 -68.64 32.46
N ASP A 136 40.30 -69.87 32.07
CA ASP A 136 41.08 -70.82 32.86
C ASP A 136 42.45 -70.25 33.28
#